data_AF-A0A3E0KGT8-F1
#
_entry.id   AF-A0A3E0KGT8-F1
#
_cell.length_a   1.000
_cell.length_b   1.000
_cell.length_c   1.000
_cell.angle_alpha   90.00
_cell.angle_beta   90.00
_cell.angle_gamma   90.00
#
_symmetry.space_group_name_H-M   'P 1'
#
loop_
_entity.id
_entity.type
_entity.pdbx_description
1 polymer ?
#
loop_
_entity_poly.entity_id
_entity_poly.type
_entity_poly.pdbx_seq_one_letter_code
_entity_poly.pdbx_strand_id
1 'polypeptide(L)' 'LLAVISKYLEIDEGGPEVNLEQDGQSFALVATIPVKRAAGARAGR' A
#
# COMPACT_ATOMS: atom_id res chain seq x y z
N LEU A 1 6.73 7.17 1.60
CA LEU A 1 5.97 6.35 0.63
C LEU A 1 4.47 6.29 0.97
N LEU A 2 4.09 5.76 2.15
CA LEU A 2 2.69 5.66 2.58
C LEU A 2 1.92 7.00 2.50
N ALA A 3 2.52 8.10 2.97
CA ALA A 3 1.93 9.44 2.88
C ALA A 3 1.72 9.96 1.44
N VAL A 4 2.39 9.37 0.45
CA VAL A 4 2.15 9.69 -0.97
C VAL A 4 1.01 8.82 -1.51
N ILE A 5 0.99 7.54 -1.15
CA ILE A 5 -0.06 6.59 -1.55
C ILE A 5 -1.43 7.02 -0.98
N SER A 6 -1.47 7.52 0.26
CA SER A 6 -2.70 8.01 0.89
C SER A 6 -3.32 9.23 0.20
N LYS A 7 -2.58 9.91 -0.70
CA LYS A 7 -3.14 10.99 -1.54
C LYS A 7 -4.07 10.47 -2.63
N TYR A 8 -3.96 9.19 -2.98
CA TYR A 8 -4.68 8.58 -4.10
C TYR A 8 -5.60 7.43 -3.65
N LEU A 9 -5.38 6.87 -2.46
CA LEU A 9 -6.14 5.73 -1.94
C LEU A 9 -6.60 6.04 -0.52
N GLU A 10 -7.84 5.67 -0.21
CA GLU A 10 -8.30 5.64 1.18
C GLU A 10 -7.74 4.38 1.83
N ILE A 11 -6.71 4.54 2.66
CA ILE A 11 -5.99 3.46 3.34
C ILE A 11 -6.59 3.25 4.74
N ASP A 12 -6.61 2.02 5.22
CA ASP A 12 -6.84 1.77 6.63
C ASP A 12 -5.57 2.02 7.45
N GLU A 13 -5.52 3.11 8.22
CA GLU A 13 -4.30 3.58 8.90
C GLU A 13 -3.79 2.63 9.99
N GLY A 14 -4.64 1.75 10.51
CA GLY A 14 -4.26 0.74 11.52
C GLY A 14 -3.72 -0.58 10.96
N GLY A 15 -3.66 -0.74 9.63
CA GLY A 15 -3.39 -2.02 8.96
C GLY A 15 -2.20 -2.14 8.00
N PRO A 16 -1.36 -1.12 7.69
CA PRO A 16 -0.23 -1.35 6.81
C PRO A 16 0.84 -2.22 7.49
N GLU A 17 1.21 -3.32 6.85
CA GLU A 17 2.31 -4.19 7.28
C GLU A 17 3.51 -3.96 6.38
N VAL A 18 4.70 -3.80 6.96
CA VAL A 18 5.94 -3.60 6.21
C VAL A 18 6.97 -4.61 6.66
N ASN A 19 7.45 -5.41 5.72
CA ASN A 19 8.45 -6.45 5.93
C ASN A 19 9.70 -6.13 5.11
N LEU A 20 10.86 -6.37 5.70
CA LEU A 20 12.13 -6.39 4.97
C LEU A 20 12.49 -7.85 4.71
N GLU A 21 12.39 -8.26 3.46
CA GLU A 21 12.74 -9.61 3.04
C GLU A 21 14.17 -9.62 2.48
N GLN A 22 14.93 -10.64 2.83
CA GLN A 22 16.26 -10.86 2.29
C GLN A 22 16.24 -12.12 1.43
N ASP A 23 16.72 -11.99 0.20
CA ASP A 23 16.97 -13.11 -0.70
C ASP A 23 18.44 -13.10 -1.15
N GLY A 24 19.22 -14.01 -0.59
CA GLY A 24 20.67 -14.06 -0.76
C GLY A 24 21.37 -12.77 -0.34
N GLN A 25 21.88 -12.02 -1.33
CA GLN A 25 22.56 -10.73 -1.16
C GLN A 25 21.64 -9.52 -1.41
N SER A 26 20.36 -9.76 -1.71
CA SER A 26 19.39 -8.72 -2.04
C SER A 26 18.43 -8.48 -0.88
N PHE A 27 17.99 -7.23 -0.73
CA PHE A 27 16.95 -6.84 0.23
C PHE A 27 15.76 -6.24 -0.52
N ALA A 28 14.55 -6.65 -0.14
CA ALA A 28 13.30 -6.13 -0.65
C ALA A 28 12.45 -5.57 0.50
N LEU A 29 11.97 -4.33 0.34
CA LEU A 29 11.00 -3.75 1.26
C LEU A 29 9.60 -4.03 0.71
N VAL A 30 8.89 -4.97 1.34
CA VAL A 30 7.56 -5.41 0.94
C VAL A 30 6.54 -4.77 1.88
N ALA A 31 5.56 -4.08 1.34
CA ALA A 31 4.49 -3.45 2.13
C ALA A 31 3.11 -3.92 1.67
N THR A 32 2.32 -4.43 2.61
CA THR A 32 0.91 -4.76 2.42
C THR A 32 0.08 -3.59 2.94
N ILE A 33 -0.71 -2.96 2.08
CA ILE A 33 -1.48 -1.75 2.41
C ILE A 33 -2.96 -2.05 2.20
N PRO A 34 -3.75 -2.30 3.25
CA PRO A 34 -5.18 -2.51 3.12
C PRO A 34 -5.88 -1.22 2.70
N VAL A 35 -6.57 -1.28 1.56
CA VAL A 35 -7.33 -0.15 1.01
C VAL A 35 -8.81 -0.29 1.31
N LYS A 36 -9.43 0.78 1.82
CA LYS A 36 -10.87 0.86 2.07
C LYS A 36 -11.63 1.11 0.77
N ARG A 37 -11.14 2.06 -0.03
CA ARG A 37 -11.71 2.46 -1.33
C ARG A 37 -10.61 2.99 -2.25
N ALA A 38 -10.65 2.60 -3.52
CA ALA A 38 -9.82 3.21 -4.55
C ALA A 38 -10.49 4.50 -5.03
N ALA A 39 -9.77 5.64 -4.99
CA ALA A 39 -10.24 6.87 -5.61
C ALA A 39 -10.17 6.70 -7.14
N GLY A 40 -11.24 6.15 -7.73
CA GLY A 40 -11.29 5.83 -9.15
C GLY A 40 -12.44 4.89 -9.55
N ALA A 41 -13.05 4.17 -8.61
CA ALA A 41 -14.18 3.27 -8.89
C ALA A 41 -15.53 3.99 -9.14
N ARG A 42 -15.48 5.19 -9.73
CA ARG A 42 -16.64 5.88 -10.35
C ARG A 42 -16.53 5.97 -11.88
N ALA A 43 -15.58 5.26 -12.50
CA ALA A 43 -15.56 5.07 -13.95
C ALA A 43 -16.19 3.71 -14.29
N GLY A 44 -17.51 3.69 -14.52
CA GLY A 44 -18.23 2.46 -14.87
C GLY A 44 -19.75 2.55 -14.67
N ARG A 45 -20.38 3.65 -15.10
CA ARG A 45 -21.79 3.69 -15.52
C ARG A 45 -21.88 4.59 -16.74
#